data_AF-A0A1B8H2Y4-F1
#
_entry.id   AF-A0A1B8H2Y4-F1
#
_cell.length_a   1.000
_cell.length_b   1.000
_cell.length_c   1.000
_cell.angle_alpha   90.00
_cell.angle_beta   90.00
_cell.angle_gamma   90.00
#
_symmetry.space_group_name_H-M   'P 1'
#
loop_
_entity.id
_entity.type
_entity.pdbx_description
1 polymer ?
#
loop_
_entity_poly.entity_id
_entity_poly.type
_entity_poly.pdbx_seq_one_letter_code
_entity_poly.pdbx_strand_id
1 'polypeptide(L)'
;MIKKYAVSEAIGQVIRQYRSNAGLTTKQLAHRIGISQQQLSRYERGVNRIDVDTLLRVSLAFKITPGRFFDEMNESYTGSEQSAYDDGEGDIQEIRMSLIADSIISPRDF
;
A
#
# COMPACT_ATOMS: atom_id res chain seq x y z
N MET A 1 -18.09 -5.10 -12.18
CA MET A 1 -17.51 -4.39 -11.02
C MET A 1 -15.99 -4.58 -11.09
N ILE A 2 -15.18 -3.51 -11.04
CA ILE A 2 -13.71 -3.67 -11.04
C ILE A 2 -13.30 -4.22 -9.69
N LYS A 3 -12.62 -5.37 -9.67
CA LYS A 3 -12.08 -5.95 -8.44
C LYS A 3 -10.96 -5.05 -7.91
N LYS A 4 -11.10 -4.60 -6.67
CA LYS A 4 -10.04 -3.90 -5.94
C LYS A 4 -9.37 -4.85 -4.96
N TYR A 5 -8.06 -4.69 -4.80
CA TYR A 5 -7.26 -5.44 -3.83
C TYR A 5 -6.84 -4.46 -2.73
N ALA A 6 -7.43 -4.56 -1.54
CA ALA A 6 -7.22 -3.59 -0.45
C ALA A 6 -5.73 -3.36 -0.14
N VAL A 7 -4.95 -4.43 0.00
CA VAL A 7 -3.50 -4.36 0.23
C VAL A 7 -2.77 -3.70 -0.94
N SER A 8 -3.09 -4.08 -2.19
CA SER A 8 -2.44 -3.46 -3.35
C SER A 8 -2.86 -2.01 -3.57
N GLU A 9 -4.05 -1.62 -3.14
CA GLU A 9 -4.50 -0.22 -3.13
C GLU A 9 -3.69 0.59 -2.13
N ALA A 10 -3.54 0.12 -0.89
CA ALA A 10 -2.77 0.80 0.13
C ALA A 10 -1.30 0.95 -0.28
N ILE A 11 -0.66 -0.14 -0.73
CA ILE A 11 0.72 -0.09 -1.25
C ILE A 11 0.80 0.81 -2.51
N GLY A 12 -0.20 0.74 -3.39
CA GLY A 12 -0.29 1.59 -4.57
C GLY A 12 -0.35 3.09 -4.25
N GLN A 13 -1.03 3.47 -3.16
CA GLN A 13 -1.07 4.84 -2.65
C GLN A 13 0.31 5.28 -2.14
N VAL A 14 1.03 4.42 -1.42
CA VAL A 14 2.40 4.70 -0.98
C VAL A 14 3.32 4.89 -2.19
N ILE A 15 3.27 4.01 -3.20
CA ILE A 15 4.03 4.16 -4.46
C ILE A 15 3.73 5.51 -5.11
N ARG A 16 2.45 5.90 -5.18
CA ARG A 16 2.01 7.18 -5.73
C ARG A 16 2.58 8.37 -4.95
N GLN A 17 2.65 8.27 -3.62
CA GLN A 17 3.21 9.30 -2.75
C GLN A 17 4.70 9.52 -3.02
N TYR A 18 5.51 8.45 -2.99
CA TYR A 18 6.94 8.51 -3.31
C TYR A 18 7.18 9.05 -4.72
N ARG A 19 6.39 8.59 -5.70
CA ARG A 19 6.46 9.08 -7.07
C ARG A 19 6.21 10.58 -7.16
N SER A 20 5.16 11.07 -6.49
CA SER A 20 4.74 12.47 -6.56
C SER A 20 5.72 13.38 -5.82
N ASN A 21 6.22 12.95 -4.66
CA ASN A 21 7.27 13.66 -3.91
C ASN A 21 8.58 13.79 -4.70
N ALA A 22 8.89 12.79 -5.53
CA ALA A 22 10.04 12.84 -6.44
C ALA A 22 9.78 13.64 -7.73
N GLY A 23 8.59 14.25 -7.89
CA GLY A 23 8.23 15.02 -9.10
C GLY A 23 8.10 14.16 -10.36
N LEU A 24 7.92 12.85 -10.24
CA LEU A 24 7.88 11.92 -11.37
C LEU A 24 6.45 11.74 -11.90
N THR A 25 6.31 11.75 -13.22
CA THR A 25 5.10 11.26 -13.89
C THR A 25 5.00 9.73 -13.79
N THR A 26 3.79 9.18 -13.92
CA THR A 26 3.58 7.72 -14.00
C THR A 26 4.42 7.10 -15.13
N LYS A 27 4.55 7.77 -16.28
CA LYS A 27 5.37 7.27 -17.40
C LYS A 27 6.85 7.16 -17.02
N GLN A 28 7.39 8.15 -16.31
CA GLN A 28 8.79 8.17 -15.88
C GLN A 28 9.09 7.08 -14.85
N LEU A 29 8.26 6.92 -13.81
CA LEU A 29 8.48 5.84 -12.83
C LEU A 29 8.31 4.46 -13.49
N ALA A 30 7.29 4.27 -14.33
CA ALA A 30 7.06 3.01 -15.03
C ALA A 30 8.27 2.61 -15.89
N HIS A 31 8.83 3.57 -16.63
CA HIS A 31 10.05 3.36 -17.40
C HIS A 31 11.23 2.97 -16.50
N ARG A 32 11.40 3.65 -15.37
CA ARG A 32 12.50 3.39 -14.42
C ARG A 32 12.46 2.00 -13.80
N ILE A 33 11.28 1.44 -13.57
CA ILE A 33 11.10 0.09 -12.98
C ILE A 33 10.83 -0.99 -14.03
N GLY A 34 10.83 -0.63 -15.32
CA GLY A 34 10.70 -1.57 -16.43
C GLY A 34 9.29 -2.14 -16.64
N ILE A 35 8.24 -1.34 -16.42
CA ILE A 35 6.84 -1.73 -16.68
C ILE A 35 6.11 -0.70 -17.55
N SER A 36 4.91 -1.04 -18.02
CA SER A 36 4.08 -0.09 -18.77
C SER A 36 3.47 0.99 -17.87
N GLN A 37 3.26 2.20 -18.40
CA GLN A 37 2.55 3.28 -17.70
C GLN A 37 1.16 2.83 -17.22
N GLN A 38 0.43 2.09 -18.06
CA GLN A 38 -0.90 1.59 -17.72
C GLN A 38 -0.85 0.62 -16.53
N GLN A 39 0.16 -0.24 -16.48
CA GLN A 39 0.36 -1.18 -15.38
C GLN A 39 0.69 -0.46 -14.08
N LEU A 40 1.59 0.53 -14.11
CA LEU A 40 1.84 1.37 -12.93
C LEU A 40 0.57 2.11 -12.48
N SER A 41 -0.23 2.65 -13.41
CA SER A 41 -1.51 3.29 -13.10
C SER A 41 -2.52 2.32 -12.47
N ARG A 42 -2.52 1.04 -12.86
CA ARG A 42 -3.36 0.01 -12.25
C ARG A 42 -2.88 -0.35 -10.85
N TYR A 43 -1.56 -0.38 -10.63
CA TYR A 43 -0.97 -0.58 -9.31
C TYR A 43 -1.30 0.56 -8.36
N GLU A 44 -1.10 1.82 -8.77
CA GLU A 44 -1.43 3.00 -7.93
C GLU A 44 -2.91 3.09 -7.55
N ARG A 45 -3.80 2.40 -8.28
CA ARG A 45 -5.25 2.35 -8.00
C ARG A 45 -5.71 1.05 -7.34
N GLY A 46 -4.81 0.10 -7.09
CA GLY A 46 -5.15 -1.20 -6.49
C GLY A 46 -6.10 -2.08 -7.31
N VAL A 47 -6.20 -1.85 -8.63
CA VAL A 47 -7.05 -2.68 -9.53
C VAL A 47 -6.28 -3.87 -10.13
N ASN A 48 -4.97 -3.93 -9.89
CA ASN A 48 -4.10 -5.08 -10.13
C ASN A 48 -3.33 -5.40 -8.84
N ARG A 49 -3.03 -6.69 -8.62
CA ARG A 49 -2.08 -7.10 -7.58
C ARG A 49 -0.66 -6.68 -7.96
N ILE A 50 0.09 -6.21 -6.97
CA ILE A 50 1.51 -5.89 -7.09
C ILE A 50 2.29 -7.12 -6.66
N ASP A 51 3.21 -7.60 -7.49
CA ASP A 51 4.10 -8.70 -7.13
C ASP A 51 5.34 -8.20 -6.35
N VAL A 52 6.02 -9.14 -5.69
CA VAL A 52 7.19 -8.85 -4.84
C VAL A 52 8.34 -8.26 -5.64
N ASP A 53 8.56 -8.72 -6.87
CA ASP A 53 9.62 -8.22 -7.74
C ASP A 53 9.39 -6.75 -8.12
N THR A 54 8.16 -6.39 -8.48
CA THR A 54 7.77 -4.98 -8.72
C THR A 54 7.97 -4.14 -7.47
N LEU A 55 7.52 -4.62 -6.30
CA LEU A 55 7.70 -3.89 -5.04
C LEU A 55 9.19 -3.63 -4.75
N LEU A 56 10.04 -4.64 -4.98
CA LEU A 56 11.48 -4.54 -4.84
C LEU A 56 12.07 -3.51 -5.82
N ARG A 57 11.71 -3.55 -7.10
CA ARG A 57 12.16 -2.56 -8.10
C ARG A 57 11.78 -1.13 -7.74
N VAL A 58 10.57 -0.92 -7.21
CA VAL A 58 10.14 0.41 -6.75
C VAL A 58 10.94 0.84 -5.52
N SER A 59 11.20 -0.06 -4.57
CA SER A 59 12.05 0.23 -3.40
C SER A 59 13.45 0.69 -3.81
N LEU A 60 14.06 0.01 -4.78
CA LEU A 60 15.37 0.36 -5.34
C LEU A 60 15.35 1.71 -6.07
N ALA A 61 14.27 2.02 -6.81
CA ALA A 61 14.11 3.30 -7.48
C ALA A 61 14.08 4.48 -6.49
N PHE A 62 13.54 4.29 -5.29
CA PHE A 62 13.48 5.33 -4.25
C PHE A 62 14.55 5.20 -3.15
N LYS A 63 15.43 4.19 -3.24
CA LYS A 63 16.48 3.91 -2.24
C LYS A 63 15.91 3.70 -0.82
N ILE A 64 14.78 3.02 -0.73
CA ILE A 64 14.14 2.62 0.53
C ILE A 64 14.15 1.10 0.66
N THR A 65 13.89 0.58 1.87
CA THR A 65 13.66 -0.85 2.08
C THR A 65 12.24 -1.22 1.61
N PRO A 66 12.00 -2.47 1.14
CA PRO A 66 10.64 -2.92 0.85
C PRO A 66 9.69 -2.84 2.06
N GLY A 67 10.23 -3.04 3.28
CA GLY A 67 9.48 -2.92 4.53
C GLY A 67 8.82 -1.55 4.71
N ARG A 68 9.47 -0.47 4.24
CA ARG A 68 8.95 0.90 4.34
C ARG A 68 7.56 1.06 3.74
N PHE A 69 7.20 0.31 2.68
CA PHE A 69 5.85 0.37 2.12
C PHE A 69 4.77 -0.08 3.11
N PHE A 70 5.06 -1.07 3.93
CA PHE A 70 4.15 -1.56 4.97
C PHE A 70 4.10 -0.62 6.16
N ASP A 71 5.24 -0.02 6.53
CA ASP A 71 5.29 0.99 7.59
C ASP A 71 4.44 2.22 7.23
N GLU A 72 4.60 2.78 6.02
CA GLU A 72 3.81 3.92 5.52
C GLU A 72 2.33 3.59 5.39
N MET A 73 2.03 2.35 4.95
CA MET A 73 0.67 1.83 4.91
C MET A 73 0.06 1.88 6.32
N ASN A 74 0.75 1.36 7.33
CA ASN A 74 0.29 1.33 8.72
C ASN A 74 0.16 2.74 9.33
N GLU A 75 1.10 3.64 9.06
CA GLU A 75 1.05 5.03 9.55
C GLU A 75 -0.15 5.81 8.98
N SER A 76 -0.47 5.60 7.70
CA SER A 76 -1.63 6.20 7.04
C SER A 76 -2.96 5.76 7.67
N TYR A 77 -2.96 4.61 8.34
CA TYR A 77 -4.11 4.09 9.06
C TYR A 77 -4.21 4.58 10.51
N THR A 78 -3.08 4.87 11.16
CA THR A 78 -3.07 5.43 12.52
C THR A 78 -3.45 6.91 12.53
N GLY A 79 -3.07 7.66 11.47
CA GLY A 79 -3.39 9.09 11.35
C GLY A 79 -4.88 9.41 11.15
N SER A 80 -5.70 8.45 10.73
CA SER A 80 -7.15 8.61 10.58
C SER A 80 -7.96 8.33 11.86
N GLU A 81 -7.36 7.75 12.90
CA GLU A 81 -8.06 7.35 14.14
C GLU A 81 -7.76 8.27 15.34
N GLN A 82 -6.74 9.15 15.26
CA GLN A 82 -6.38 10.09 16.33
C GLN A 82 -7.38 11.24 16.54
N SER A 83 -8.39 11.43 15.70
CA SER A 83 -9.41 12.48 15.89
C SER A 83 -10.69 11.99 16.59
N ALA A 84 -10.74 10.74 17.08
CA ALA A 84 -12.01 10.14 17.51
C ALA A 84 -12.09 9.59 18.94
N TYR A 85 -10.99 9.37 19.69
CA TYR A 85 -11.09 8.78 21.04
C TYR A 85 -10.00 9.33 22.00
N ASP A 86 -10.42 10.22 22.91
CA ASP A 86 -9.68 10.68 24.10
C ASP A 86 -10.36 10.13 25.36
N ASP A 87 -10.64 8.83 25.41
CA ASP A 87 -11.31 8.25 26.57
C ASP A 87 -10.75 6.85 26.84
N GLY A 88 -9.71 6.87 27.68
CA GLY A 88 -9.11 5.79 28.47
C GLY A 88 -9.53 4.32 28.29
N GLU A 89 -8.48 3.49 28.20
CA GLU A 89 -8.39 2.07 28.53
C GLU A 89 -8.83 1.03 27.48
N GLY A 90 -7.81 0.52 26.78
CA GLY A 90 -7.83 -0.70 25.97
C GLY A 90 -6.73 -0.62 24.92
N ASP A 91 -5.76 -1.55 24.89
CA ASP A 91 -4.67 -1.54 23.90
C ASP A 91 -5.22 -1.77 22.49
N ILE A 92 -5.49 -0.66 21.79
CA ILE A 92 -6.06 -0.58 20.44
C ILE A 92 -5.25 -1.39 19.41
N GLN A 93 -3.97 -1.65 19.69
CA GLN A 93 -3.08 -2.42 18.82
C GLN A 93 -3.46 -3.90 18.69
N GLU A 94 -4.08 -4.52 19.69
CA GLU A 94 -4.42 -5.94 19.67
C GLU A 94 -5.69 -6.24 18.83
N ILE A 95 -6.66 -5.32 18.85
CA ILE A 95 -7.96 -5.45 18.16
C ILE A 95 -7.82 -5.22 16.64
N ARG A 96 -6.81 -4.46 16.21
CA ARG A 96 -6.67 -4.04 14.81
C ARG A 96 -5.92 -5.04 13.94
N MET A 97 -5.03 -5.84 14.53
CA MET A 97 -4.35 -6.93 13.84
C MET A 97 -5.32 -8.06 13.44
N SER A 98 -6.37 -8.29 14.24
CA SER A 98 -7.39 -9.32 13.96
C SER A 98 -8.33 -8.94 12.81
N LEU A 99 -8.76 -7.68 12.71
CA LEU A 99 -9.60 -7.19 11.61
C LEU A 99 -8.90 -7.26 10.25
N ILE A 100 -7.58 -7.05 10.24
CA ILE A 100 -6.75 -7.23 9.04
C ILE A 100 -6.61 -8.72 8.72
N ALA A 101 -6.35 -9.58 9.71
CA ALA A 101 -6.25 -11.03 9.53
C ALA A 101 -7.54 -11.66 8.96
N ASP A 102 -8.71 -11.23 9.43
CA ASP A 102 -10.03 -11.69 8.95
C ASP A 102 -10.32 -11.26 7.50
N SER A 103 -9.70 -10.18 7.03
CA SER A 103 -9.79 -9.73 5.63
C SER A 103 -8.77 -10.39 4.69
N ILE A 104 -7.68 -10.93 5.26
CA ILE A 104 -6.56 -11.56 4.53
C ILE A 104 -6.79 -13.06 4.36
N ILE A 105 -7.47 -13.72 5.29
CA ILE A 105 -7.84 -15.14 5.20
C ILE A 105 -9.36 -15.23 5.08
N SER A 106 -9.87 -15.23 3.85
CA SER A 106 -11.26 -15.68 3.65
C SER A 106 -11.30 -17.20 3.84
N PRO A 107 -12.25 -17.76 4.61
CA PRO A 107 -12.45 -19.22 4.71
C PRO A 107 -12.75 -19.91 3.36
N ARG A 108 -12.89 -19.15 2.27
CA ARG A 108 -13.12 -19.64 0.91
C ARG A 108 -11.84 -19.94 0.13
N ASP A 109 -10.66 -19.66 0.69
CA ASP A 109 -9.35 -19.92 0.06
C ASP A 109 -8.67 -21.21 0.58
N PHE A 110 -9.42 -22.11 1.23
CA PHE A 110 -9.06 -23.51 1.50
C PHE A 110 -10.11 -24.48 0.95
#